data_AF-A0AAW4KK62-F1
#
_entry.id   AF-A0AAW4KK62-F1
#
_cell.length_a   1.000
_cell.length_b   1.000
_cell.length_c   1.000
_cell.angle_alpha   90.00
_cell.angle_beta   90.00
_cell.angle_gamma   90.00
#
_symmetry.space_group_name_H-M   'P 1'
#
loop_
_entity.id
_entity.type
_entity.pdbx_description
1 polymer ?
#
loop_
_entity_poly.entity_id
_entity_poly.type
_entity_poly.pdbx_seq_one_letter_code
_entity_poly.pdbx_strand_id
1 'polypeptide(L)'
;TDDERRIVMRNLGFFSTADSLVANNLVLAVYRLITNPECRQYILRQAFEEAIHTHAYQYCIESLAMDEGEIFNMYHEIPSVAKKAAWGLKYTRSISDPKFETG
;
A
#
# COMPACT_ATOMS: atom_id res chain seq x y z
N THR A 1 -14.57 11.12 -20.51
CA THR A 1 -15.91 10.50 -20.40
C THR A 1 -16.13 10.02 -18.97
N ASP A 2 -17.34 9.61 -18.61
CA ASP A 2 -17.62 9.12 -17.25
C ASP A 2 -16.89 7.79 -16.96
N ASP A 3 -16.74 6.94 -17.97
CA ASP A 3 -15.98 5.69 -17.84
C ASP A 3 -14.49 5.94 -17.57
N GLU A 4 -13.89 6.93 -18.25
CA GLU A 4 -12.50 7.32 -18.01
C GLU A 4 -12.30 7.87 -16.59
N ARG A 5 -13.23 8.72 -16.11
CA ARG A 5 -13.20 9.23 -14.74
C ARG A 5 -13.29 8.09 -13.73
N ARG A 6 -14.17 7.12 -13.96
CA ARG A 6 -14.32 5.93 -13.12
C ARG A 6 -13.01 5.14 -13.05
N ILE A 7 -12.31 4.97 -14.16
CA ILE A 7 -11.01 4.27 -14.18
C ILE A 7 -9.98 5.00 -13.31
N VAL A 8 -9.89 6.33 -13.43
CA VAL A 8 -8.95 7.14 -12.62
C VAL A 8 -9.31 7.06 -11.13
N MET A 9 -10.58 7.25 -10.78
CA MET A 9 -11.08 7.13 -9.40
C MET A 9 -10.74 5.78 -8.78
N ARG A 10 -11.02 4.68 -9.50
CA ARG A 10 -10.78 3.31 -9.01
C ARG A 10 -9.29 2.99 -8.89
N ASN A 11 -8.45 3.54 -9.77
CA ASN A 11 -7.01 3.39 -9.63
C ASN A 11 -6.49 4.13 -8.39
N LEU A 12 -6.85 5.39 -8.22
CA LEU A 12 -6.45 6.17 -7.04
C LEU A 12 -6.93 5.54 -5.74
N GLY A 13 -8.17 5.05 -5.68
CA GLY A 13 -8.70 4.37 -4.50
C GLY A 13 -8.00 3.04 -4.18
N PHE A 14 -7.46 2.35 -5.18
CA PHE A 14 -6.64 1.16 -4.94
C PHE A 14 -5.23 1.52 -4.46
N PHE A 15 -4.53 2.41 -5.19
CA PHE A 15 -3.12 2.71 -4.93
C PHE A 15 -2.88 3.53 -3.66
N SER A 16 -3.79 4.45 -3.32
CA SER A 16 -3.71 5.27 -2.10
C SER A 16 -3.61 4.45 -0.81
N THR A 17 -4.25 3.27 -0.78
CA THR A 17 -4.14 2.34 0.36
C THR A 17 -3.08 1.27 0.13
N ALA A 18 -2.87 0.81 -1.11
CA ALA A 18 -1.94 -0.27 -1.41
C ALA A 18 -0.49 0.07 -1.03
N ASP A 19 -0.02 1.29 -1.28
CA ASP A 19 1.37 1.66 -1.00
C ASP A 19 1.63 1.77 0.51
N SER A 20 0.62 2.16 1.30
CA SER A 20 0.66 2.03 2.76
C SER A 20 0.77 0.58 3.23
N LEU A 21 0.10 -0.37 2.56
CA LEU A 21 0.24 -1.80 2.86
C LEU A 21 1.65 -2.32 2.51
N VAL A 22 2.24 -1.85 1.40
CA VAL A 22 3.61 -2.21 1.00
C VAL A 22 4.63 -1.66 2.00
N ALA A 23 4.55 -0.38 2.36
CA ALA A 23 5.41 0.25 3.36
C ALA A 23 5.36 -0.50 4.70
N ASN A 24 4.16 -0.82 5.18
CA ASN A 24 3.96 -1.58 6.41
C ASN A 24 4.56 -3.00 6.31
N ASN A 25 4.42 -3.67 5.18
CA ASN A 25 5.02 -4.98 4.96
C ASN A 25 6.56 -4.92 4.96
N LEU A 26 7.15 -3.91 4.31
CA LEU A 26 8.60 -3.72 4.29
C LEU A 26 9.16 -3.53 5.70
N VAL A 27 8.54 -2.67 6.49
CA VAL A 27 9.05 -2.29 7.83
C VAL A 27 8.71 -3.33 8.89
N LEU A 28 7.48 -3.83 8.94
CA LEU A 28 6.98 -4.66 10.05
C LEU A 28 7.20 -6.16 9.84
N ALA A 29 7.40 -6.60 8.59
CA ALA A 29 7.63 -8.00 8.27
C ALA A 29 9.02 -8.25 7.68
N VAL A 30 9.29 -7.69 6.51
CA VAL A 30 10.48 -8.05 5.71
C VAL A 30 11.78 -7.64 6.40
N TYR A 31 11.84 -6.41 6.91
CA TYR A 31 13.06 -5.86 7.52
C TYR A 31 13.61 -6.73 8.66
N ARG A 32 12.73 -7.31 9.47
CA ARG A 32 13.08 -8.20 10.58
C ARG A 32 13.76 -9.49 10.11
N LEU A 33 13.32 -10.04 8.98
CA LEU A 33 13.76 -11.33 8.46
C LEU A 33 15.06 -11.25 7.64
N ILE A 34 15.35 -10.09 7.05
CA ILE A 34 16.60 -9.89 6.29
C ILE A 34 17.76 -9.65 7.24
N THR A 35 18.80 -10.48 7.17
CA THR A 35 20.00 -10.42 8.03
C THR A 35 21.23 -9.81 7.33
N ASN A 36 21.04 -9.18 6.17
CA ASN A 36 22.08 -8.47 5.43
C ASN A 36 21.93 -6.94 5.58
N PRO A 37 22.99 -6.20 5.99
CA PRO A 37 22.89 -4.77 6.26
C PRO A 37 22.69 -3.91 5.01
N GLU A 38 23.30 -4.25 3.87
CA GLU A 38 23.15 -3.50 2.62
C GLU A 38 21.71 -3.62 2.09
N CYS A 39 21.12 -4.82 2.15
CA CYS A 39 19.72 -5.04 1.83
C CYS A 39 18.79 -4.27 2.78
N ARG A 40 19.11 -4.19 4.07
CA ARG A 40 18.34 -3.37 5.02
C ARG A 40 18.38 -1.89 4.67
N GLN A 41 19.53 -1.36 4.23
CA GLN A 41 19.60 0.03 3.76
C GLN A 41 18.68 0.27 2.56
N TYR A 42 18.66 -0.67 1.60
CA TYR A 42 17.75 -0.58 0.46
C TYR A 42 16.27 -0.62 0.89
N ILE A 43 15.90 -1.50 1.83
CA ILE A 43 14.53 -1.57 2.35
C ILE A 43 14.11 -0.25 3.01
N LEU A 44 15.00 0.41 3.75
CA LEU A 44 14.72 1.73 4.33
C LEU A 44 14.46 2.77 3.24
N ARG A 45 15.27 2.76 2.18
CA ARG A 45 15.08 3.66 1.03
C ARG A 45 13.75 3.38 0.33
N GLN A 46 13.42 2.12 0.09
CA GLN A 46 12.18 1.71 -0.54
C GLN A 46 10.96 2.11 0.31
N ALA A 47 10.99 1.86 1.63
CA ALA A 47 9.90 2.27 2.52
C ALA A 47 9.68 3.79 2.52
N PHE A 48 10.75 4.58 2.39
CA PHE A 48 10.64 6.03 2.22
C PHE A 48 10.03 6.41 0.86
N GLU A 49 10.38 5.71 -0.22
CA GLU A 49 9.78 5.92 -1.54
C GLU A 49 8.27 5.63 -1.54
N GLU A 50 7.82 4.59 -0.82
CA GLU A 50 6.38 4.32 -0.65
C GLU A 50 5.63 5.43 0.12
N ALA A 51 6.31 6.08 1.07
CA ALA A 51 5.76 7.25 1.75
C ALA A 51 5.63 8.45 0.78
N ILE A 52 6.59 8.62 -0.14
CA ILE A 52 6.50 9.62 -1.20
C ILE A 52 5.35 9.29 -2.16
N HIS A 53 5.14 8.02 -2.52
CA HIS A 53 4.01 7.61 -3.36
C HIS A 53 2.67 7.97 -2.69
N THR A 54 2.53 7.65 -1.40
CA THR A 54 1.34 8.00 -0.62
C THR A 54 1.08 9.51 -0.62
N HIS A 55 2.13 10.32 -0.43
CA HIS A 55 2.04 11.77 -0.51
C HIS A 55 1.67 12.27 -1.92
N ALA A 56 2.17 11.63 -2.97
CA ALA A 56 1.81 11.98 -4.35
C ALA A 56 0.32 11.74 -4.65
N TYR A 57 -0.28 10.68 -4.11
CA TYR A 57 -1.73 10.48 -4.24
C TYR A 57 -2.52 11.55 -3.51
N GLN A 58 -2.13 11.89 -2.27
CA GLN A 58 -2.77 12.99 -1.53
C GLN A 58 -2.74 14.29 -2.34
N TYR A 59 -1.57 14.63 -2.89
CA TYR A 59 -1.42 15.81 -3.73
C TYR A 59 -2.37 15.79 -4.95
N CYS A 60 -2.48 14.67 -5.66
CA CYS A 60 -3.41 14.53 -6.78
C CYS A 60 -4.88 14.68 -6.36
N ILE A 61 -5.26 14.08 -5.24
CA ILE A 61 -6.63 14.11 -4.70
C ILE A 61 -7.03 15.55 -4.33
N GLU A 62 -6.16 16.25 -3.59
CA GLU A 62 -6.35 17.64 -3.20
C GLU A 62 -6.38 18.57 -4.42
N SER A 63 -5.42 18.41 -5.34
CA SER A 63 -5.28 19.27 -6.53
C SER A 63 -6.50 19.18 -7.46
N LEU A 64 -7.15 18.02 -7.50
CA LEU A 64 -8.34 17.78 -8.31
C LEU A 64 -9.64 17.97 -7.52
N ALA A 65 -9.56 18.42 -6.26
CA ALA A 65 -10.69 18.61 -5.34
C ALA A 65 -11.62 17.38 -5.26
N MET A 66 -11.01 16.20 -5.16
CA MET A 66 -11.73 14.93 -5.07
C MET A 66 -12.12 14.62 -3.61
N ASP A 67 -13.12 13.77 -3.40
CA ASP A 67 -13.50 13.34 -2.06
C ASP A 67 -12.45 12.36 -1.50
N GLU A 68 -11.64 12.84 -0.55
CA GLU A 68 -10.63 12.05 0.15
C GLU A 68 -11.25 10.84 0.84
N GLY A 69 -12.40 11.02 1.51
CA GLY A 69 -13.09 9.96 2.24
C GLY A 69 -13.53 8.84 1.30
N GLU A 70 -14.12 9.20 0.15
CA GLU A 70 -14.49 8.22 -0.89
C GLU A 70 -13.27 7.44 -1.37
N ILE A 71 -12.18 8.15 -1.73
CA ILE A 71 -11.00 7.52 -2.34
C ILE A 71 -10.27 6.62 -1.35
N PHE A 72 -9.94 7.11 -0.16
CA PHE A 72 -9.22 6.33 0.84
C PHE A 72 -10.07 5.19 1.42
N ASN A 73 -11.40 5.27 1.38
CA ASN A 73 -12.27 4.19 1.87
C ASN A 73 -12.65 3.16 0.79
N MET A 74 -12.26 3.35 -0.48
CA MET A 74 -12.62 2.42 -1.56
C MET A 74 -12.16 0.98 -1.32
N TYR A 75 -11.07 0.76 -0.59
CA TYR A 75 -10.62 -0.60 -0.26
C TYR A 75 -11.57 -1.36 0.70
N HIS A 76 -12.48 -0.65 1.37
CA HIS A 76 -13.57 -1.24 2.14
C HIS A 76 -14.87 -1.32 1.34
N GLU A 77 -15.16 -0.32 0.52
CA GLU A 77 -16.45 -0.17 -0.15
C GLU A 77 -16.55 -0.91 -1.48
N ILE A 78 -15.43 -1.08 -2.19
CA ILE A 78 -15.40 -1.62 -3.54
C ILE A 78 -14.90 -3.06 -3.53
N PRO A 79 -15.76 -4.06 -3.85
CA PRO A 79 -15.41 -5.46 -3.71
C PRO A 79 -14.16 -5.89 -4.49
N SER A 80 -13.92 -5.33 -5.67
CA SER A 80 -12.72 -5.66 -6.46
C SER A 80 -11.43 -5.12 -5.85
N VAL A 81 -11.48 -3.93 -5.22
CA VAL A 81 -10.33 -3.32 -4.52
C VAL A 81 -10.06 -4.08 -3.23
N ALA A 82 -11.12 -4.31 -2.43
CA ALA A 82 -11.06 -5.04 -1.18
C ALA A 82 -10.47 -6.45 -1.32
N LYS A 83 -10.92 -7.21 -2.33
CA LYS A 83 -10.43 -8.57 -2.60
C LYS A 83 -8.93 -8.60 -2.91
N LYS A 84 -8.42 -7.62 -3.66
CA LYS A 84 -6.98 -7.53 -3.99
C LYS A 84 -6.15 -7.18 -2.75
N ALA A 85 -6.59 -6.22 -1.94
CA ALA A 85 -5.93 -5.86 -0.70
C ALA A 85 -5.91 -7.03 0.31
N ALA A 86 -7.05 -7.69 0.50
CA ALA A 86 -7.18 -8.85 1.39
C ALA A 86 -6.28 -10.03 0.98
N TRP A 87 -6.14 -10.26 -0.34
CA TRP A 87 -5.23 -11.27 -0.86
C TRP A 87 -3.77 -10.99 -0.48
N GLY A 88 -3.30 -9.74 -0.64
CA GLY A 88 -1.94 -9.34 -0.26
C GLY A 88 -1.70 -9.43 1.26
N LEU A 89 -2.65 -8.92 2.06
CA LEU A 89 -2.58 -8.91 3.53
C LEU A 89 -2.42 -10.30 4.14
N LYS A 90 -2.95 -11.36 3.48
CA LYS A 90 -2.77 -12.75 3.91
C LYS A 90 -1.28 -13.10 4.07
N TYR A 91 -0.46 -12.70 3.11
CA TYR A 91 0.97 -13.02 3.11
C TYR A 91 1.71 -12.20 4.15
N THR A 92 1.45 -10.89 4.22
CA THR A 92 2.02 -10.01 5.24
C THR A 92 1.74 -10.55 6.65
N ARG A 93 0.48 -10.92 6.96
CA ARG A 93 0.13 -11.51 8.26
C ARG A 93 0.93 -12.77 8.58
N SER A 94 1.13 -13.64 7.59
CA SER A 94 1.90 -14.88 7.77
C SER A 94 3.36 -14.60 8.14
N ILE A 95 4.01 -13.64 7.49
CA ILE A 95 5.43 -13.34 7.71
C ILE A 95 5.67 -12.36 8.86
N SER A 96 4.65 -11.59 9.25
CA SER A 96 4.70 -10.71 10.43
C SER A 96 4.61 -11.47 11.76
N ASP A 97 4.13 -12.72 11.77
CA ASP A 97 4.02 -13.55 12.98
C ASP A 97 5.38 -13.57 13.72
N PRO A 98 5.46 -13.18 15.00
CA PRO A 98 6.71 -13.23 15.77
C PRO A 98 7.34 -14.62 15.87
N LYS A 99 6.55 -15.68 15.67
CA LYS A 99 7.01 -17.08 15.63
C LYS A 99 7.39 -17.56 14.24
N PHE A 100 7.32 -16.70 13.22
CA PHE A 100 7.75 -17.04 11.88
C PHE A 100 9.27 -17.20 11.83
N GLU A 101 9.73 -18.38 11.43
CA GLU A 101 11.13 -18.70 11.23
C GLU A 101 11.40 -18.95 9.74
N THR A 102 12.55 -18.47 9.28
CA THR A 102 13.07 -18.83 7.95
C THR A 102 13.80 -20.16 8.06
N GLY A 103 13.60 -21.05 7.09
CA GLY A 103 14.27 -22.36 7.04
C GLY A 103 15.77 -22.30 6.77
#